data_AF-A0A1H9HR26-F1
#
_entry.id   AF-A0A1H9HR26-F1
#
_cell.length_a   1.000
_cell.length_b   1.000
_cell.length_c   1.000
_cell.angle_alpha   90.00
_cell.angle_beta   90.00
_cell.angle_gamma   90.00
#
_symmetry.space_group_name_H-M   'P 1'
#
loop_
_entity.id
_entity.type
_entity.pdbx_description
1 polymer ?
#
loop_
_entity_poly.entity_id
_entity_poly.type
_entity_poly.pdbx_seq_one_letter_code
_entity_poly.pdbx_strand_id
1 'polypeptide(L)'
;MKKISLVLLLSVLFSINIFAQEIYSEKYGKVLEAKNHSYLTEESVGSEIKVTGLLTAKKNTFALEENPESRSVVTFGLEVKKWSLKRKLRKLDGQKVTLVGVVTDASSTWTKEMKVLRVE
;
A
#
# COMPACT_ATOMS: atom_id res chain seq x y z
N MET A 1 -31.56 -32.12 26.48
CA MET A 1 -31.49 -30.65 26.31
C MET A 1 -30.04 -30.15 26.20
N LYS A 2 -29.27 -30.52 25.16
CA LYS A 2 -27.85 -30.13 25.00
C LYS A 2 -27.51 -29.45 23.66
N LYS A 3 -28.48 -29.30 22.74
CA LYS A 3 -28.25 -28.78 21.38
C LYS A 3 -28.33 -27.25 21.26
N ILE A 4 -28.94 -26.57 22.24
CA ILE A 4 -29.15 -25.11 22.20
C ILE A 4 -27.85 -24.35 22.49
N SER A 5 -26.92 -24.94 23.26
CA SER A 5 -25.67 -24.27 23.67
C SER A 5 -24.64 -24.12 22.55
N LEU A 6 -24.67 -24.98 21.52
CA LEU A 6 -23.70 -24.94 20.43
C LEU A 6 -24.03 -23.84 19.41
N VAL A 7 -25.32 -23.60 19.17
CA VAL A 7 -25.79 -22.59 18.21
C VAL A 7 -25.47 -21.18 18.70
N LEU A 8 -25.64 -20.92 20.00
CA LEU A 8 -25.27 -19.64 20.63
C LEU A 8 -23.76 -19.39 20.59
N LEU A 9 -22.93 -20.43 20.75
CA LEU A 9 -21.48 -20.27 20.69
C LEU A 9 -21.01 -19.95 19.26
N LEU A 10 -21.60 -20.60 18.25
CA LEU A 10 -21.30 -20.30 16.84
C LEU A 10 -21.71 -18.89 16.44
N SER A 11 -22.88 -18.39 16.91
CA SER A 11 -23.31 -17.04 16.58
C SER A 11 -22.38 -15.97 17.17
N VAL A 12 -21.88 -16.18 18.39
CA VAL A 12 -20.92 -15.25 19.02
C VAL A 12 -19.59 -15.22 18.26
N LEU A 13 -19.08 -16.39 17.84
CA LEU A 13 -17.86 -16.47 17.02
C LEU A 13 -18.03 -15.82 15.63
N PHE A 14 -19.23 -15.88 15.07
CA PHE A 14 -19.53 -15.23 13.80
C PHE A 14 -19.59 -13.70 13.94
N SER A 15 -20.20 -13.19 15.02
CA SER A 15 -20.26 -11.75 15.31
C SER A 15 -18.87 -11.12 15.55
N ILE A 16 -17.95 -11.84 16.19
CA ILE A 16 -16.58 -11.36 16.43
C ILE A 16 -15.81 -11.21 15.10
N ASN A 17 -16.02 -12.11 14.14
CA ASN A 17 -15.36 -12.02 12.84
C ASN A 17 -15.82 -10.82 12.01
N ILE A 18 -17.13 -10.49 12.05
CA ILE A 18 -17.68 -9.35 11.31
C ILE A 18 -17.11 -8.03 11.87
N PHE A 19 -17.07 -7.89 13.20
CA PHE A 19 -16.58 -6.66 13.84
C PHE A 19 -15.07 -6.44 13.63
N ALA A 20 -14.27 -7.50 13.61
CA ALA A 20 -12.86 -7.40 13.28
C ALA A 20 -12.65 -6.91 11.83
N GLN A 21 -13.47 -7.37 10.88
CA GLN A 21 -13.38 -6.96 9.49
C GLN A 21 -13.72 -5.47 9.29
N GLU A 22 -14.67 -4.96 10.07
CA GLU A 22 -15.07 -3.54 10.07
C GLU A 22 -13.98 -2.63 10.65
N ILE A 23 -13.35 -3.01 11.77
CA ILE A 23 -12.23 -2.26 12.38
C ILE A 23 -11.00 -2.23 11.46
N TYR A 24 -10.72 -3.32 10.74
CA TYR A 24 -9.64 -3.33 9.75
C TYR A 24 -9.94 -2.41 8.56
N SER A 25 -11.21 -2.27 8.18
CA SER A 25 -11.61 -1.36 7.11
C SER A 25 -11.56 0.12 7.52
N GLU A 26 -11.80 0.47 8.79
CA GLU A 26 -11.65 1.86 9.26
C GLU A 26 -10.19 2.27 9.45
N LYS A 27 -9.31 1.32 9.79
CA LYS A 27 -7.89 1.62 10.05
C LYS A 27 -7.05 1.80 8.78
N TYR A 28 -7.50 1.25 7.66
CA TYR A 28 -6.86 1.39 6.34
C TYR A 28 -7.88 2.05 5.41
N GLY A 29 -7.85 3.38 5.35
CA GLY A 29 -8.72 4.17 4.50
C GLY A 29 -8.72 3.69 3.04
N LYS A 30 -9.82 3.97 2.33
CA LYS A 30 -10.01 3.67 0.90
C LYS A 30 -8.70 3.82 0.13
N VAL A 31 -8.27 2.73 -0.52
CA VAL A 31 -7.09 2.76 -1.40
C VAL A 31 -7.36 3.80 -2.48
N LEU A 32 -6.61 4.90 -2.46
CA LEU A 32 -6.73 5.92 -3.49
C LEU A 32 -6.09 5.37 -4.77
N GLU A 33 -6.93 4.97 -5.72
CA GLU A 33 -6.49 4.69 -7.09
C GLU A 33 -6.53 6.01 -7.88
N ALA A 34 -5.35 6.61 -8.06
CA ALA A 34 -5.17 7.80 -8.89
C ALA A 34 -4.55 7.43 -10.23
N LYS A 35 -4.87 8.20 -11.29
CA LYS A 35 -4.11 8.17 -12.55
C LYS A 35 -2.78 8.93 -12.46
N ASN A 36 -2.64 9.83 -11.49
CA ASN A 36 -1.45 10.62 -11.23
C ASN A 36 -1.48 11.07 -9.77
N HIS A 37 -0.44 10.82 -9.00
CA HIS A 37 -0.37 11.12 -7.57
C HIS A 37 0.33 12.46 -7.23
N SER A 38 0.51 13.35 -8.21
CA SER A 38 1.13 14.68 -7.99
C SER A 38 0.33 15.57 -7.02
N TYR A 39 -0.97 15.31 -6.87
CA TYR A 39 -1.85 16.06 -5.97
C TYR A 39 -1.83 15.56 -4.52
N LEU A 40 -1.07 14.51 -4.20
CA LEU A 40 -0.93 14.09 -2.80
C LEU A 40 -0.31 15.25 -2.00
N THR A 41 -0.92 15.57 -0.86
CA THR A 41 -0.51 16.63 0.06
C THR A 41 -0.12 16.03 1.41
N GLU A 42 0.35 16.86 2.34
CA GLU A 42 0.65 16.43 3.72
C GLU A 42 -0.54 15.75 4.41
N GLU A 43 -1.78 16.13 4.07
CA GLU A 43 -3.00 15.47 4.56
C GLU A 43 -3.15 14.01 4.11
N SER A 44 -2.45 13.62 3.03
CA SER A 44 -2.46 12.25 2.52
C SER A 44 -1.49 11.33 3.27
N VAL A 45 -0.58 11.87 4.09
CA VAL A 45 0.38 11.08 4.86
C VAL A 45 -0.37 10.12 5.79
N GLY A 46 0.04 8.84 5.79
CA GLY A 46 -0.65 7.76 6.51
C GLY A 46 -1.73 7.03 5.70
N SER A 47 -2.11 7.54 4.52
CA SER A 47 -3.07 6.88 3.63
C SER A 47 -2.43 5.72 2.86
N GLU A 48 -3.19 4.64 2.64
CA GLU A 48 -2.81 3.57 1.71
C GLU A 48 -3.11 3.98 0.27
N ILE A 49 -2.11 3.87 -0.60
CA ILE A 49 -2.20 4.20 -2.02
C ILE A 49 -1.70 3.03 -2.85
N LYS A 50 -2.17 2.99 -4.10
CA LYS A 50 -1.74 2.04 -5.11
C LYS A 50 -1.12 2.78 -6.28
N VAL A 51 0.14 2.50 -6.56
CA VAL A 51 0.92 3.20 -7.58
C VAL A 51 1.47 2.21 -8.59
N THR A 52 1.26 2.49 -9.87
CA THR A 52 1.82 1.70 -10.97
C THR A 52 2.90 2.51 -11.66
N GLY A 53 4.12 1.98 -11.76
CA GLY A 53 5.24 2.72 -12.32
C GLY A 53 6.44 1.85 -12.67
N LEU A 54 7.49 2.48 -13.18
CA LEU A 54 8.77 1.83 -13.46
C LEU A 54 9.59 1.72 -12.18
N LEU A 55 9.93 0.50 -11.77
CA LEU A 55 10.73 0.27 -10.58
C LEU A 55 12.22 0.38 -10.89
N THR A 56 12.95 1.14 -10.07
CA THR A 56 14.41 1.19 -10.08
C THR A 56 14.95 0.76 -8.73
N ALA A 57 15.87 -0.21 -8.72
CA ALA A 57 16.55 -0.72 -7.53
C ALA A 57 18.03 -0.34 -7.56
N LYS A 58 18.48 0.47 -6.60
CA LYS A 58 19.90 0.75 -6.36
C LYS A 58 20.41 -0.06 -5.17
N LYS A 59 21.70 0.07 -4.85
CA LYS A 59 22.39 -0.75 -3.83
C LYS A 59 21.58 -0.90 -2.54
N ASN A 60 21.00 0.17 -1.99
CA ASN A 60 20.21 0.13 -0.75
C ASN A 60 18.86 0.84 -0.82
N THR A 61 18.47 1.33 -1.99
CA THR A 61 17.27 2.16 -2.17
C THR A 61 16.44 1.63 -3.33
N PHE A 62 15.14 1.91 -3.28
CA PHE A 62 14.21 1.62 -4.36
C PHE A 62 13.42 2.89 -4.67
N ALA A 63 13.12 3.10 -5.94
CA ALA A 63 12.29 4.18 -6.41
C ALA A 63 11.27 3.65 -7.41
N LEU A 64 10.07 4.24 -7.44
CA LEU A 64 9.06 3.96 -8.45
C LEU A 64 8.72 5.26 -9.19
N GLU A 65 8.86 5.26 -10.50
CA GLU A 65 8.48 6.39 -11.35
C GLU A 65 7.10 6.14 -11.96
N GLU A 66 6.11 6.90 -11.51
CA GLU A 66 4.78 6.89 -12.09
C GLU A 66 4.78 7.69 -13.39
N ASN A 67 4.36 7.07 -14.49
CA ASN A 67 4.31 7.65 -15.83
C ASN A 67 5.68 8.23 -16.29
N PRO A 68 6.74 7.42 -16.40
CA PRO A 68 8.10 7.90 -16.70
C PRO A 68 8.24 8.61 -18.06
N GLU A 69 7.31 8.39 -19.00
CA GLU A 69 7.28 9.05 -20.32
C GLU A 69 6.61 10.43 -20.29
N SER A 70 5.99 10.81 -19.16
CA SER A 70 5.26 12.06 -19.01
C SER A 70 6.18 13.19 -18.51
N ARG A 71 5.87 14.43 -18.91
CA ARG A 71 6.48 15.64 -18.33
C ARG A 71 6.15 15.82 -16.85
N SER A 72 5.15 15.10 -16.35
CA SER A 72 4.65 15.15 -14.98
C SER A 72 4.92 13.84 -14.25
N VAL A 73 6.15 13.35 -14.35
CA VAL A 73 6.62 12.15 -13.64
C VAL A 73 6.59 12.40 -12.13
N VAL A 74 6.03 11.44 -11.40
CA VAL A 74 6.04 11.45 -9.93
C VAL A 74 6.94 10.32 -9.48
N THR A 75 7.97 10.64 -8.70
CA THR A 75 8.90 9.65 -8.17
C THR A 75 8.58 9.35 -6.72
N PHE A 76 8.39 8.07 -6.43
CA PHE A 76 8.21 7.57 -5.06
C PHE A 76 9.51 6.96 -4.54
N GLY A 77 10.09 7.54 -3.50
CA GLY A 77 11.09 6.88 -2.67
C GLY A 77 10.42 5.77 -1.86
N LEU A 78 10.96 4.55 -1.92
CA LEU A 78 10.32 3.38 -1.32
C LEU A 78 11.04 2.91 -0.06
N GLU A 79 10.37 3.01 1.07
CA GLU A 79 10.78 2.35 2.31
C GLU A 79 10.26 0.91 2.34
N VAL A 80 11.17 -0.06 2.39
CA VAL A 80 10.80 -1.49 2.38
C VAL A 80 11.40 -2.16 3.62
N LYS A 81 10.57 -2.54 4.59
CA LYS A 81 11.08 -3.18 5.83
C LYS A 81 11.31 -4.68 5.69
N LYS A 82 10.44 -5.39 4.97
CA LYS A 82 10.48 -6.85 4.86
C LYS A 82 11.59 -7.30 3.91
N TRP A 83 12.52 -8.15 4.38
CA TRP A 83 13.63 -8.69 3.57
C TRP A 83 13.14 -9.47 2.34
N SER A 84 12.11 -10.30 2.49
CA SER A 84 11.50 -11.04 1.39
C SER A 84 10.98 -10.11 0.29
N LEU A 85 10.36 -8.99 0.67
CA LEU A 85 9.85 -7.97 -0.24
C LEU A 85 10.99 -7.22 -0.95
N LYS A 86 12.07 -6.86 -0.23
CA LYS A 86 13.29 -6.29 -0.84
C LYS A 86 13.84 -7.21 -1.93
N ARG A 87 13.94 -8.51 -1.67
CA ARG A 87 14.40 -9.50 -2.66
C ARG A 87 13.46 -9.61 -3.85
N LYS A 88 12.14 -9.57 -3.63
CA LYS A 88 11.14 -9.57 -4.70
C LYS A 88 11.32 -8.33 -5.60
N LEU A 89 11.39 -7.14 -5.01
CA LEU A 89 11.56 -5.88 -5.74
C LEU A 89 12.85 -5.82 -6.55
N ARG A 90 13.99 -6.31 -6.02
CA ARG A 90 15.24 -6.35 -6.80
C ARG A 90 15.16 -7.20 -8.07
N LYS A 91 14.33 -8.26 -8.07
CA LYS A 91 14.12 -9.09 -9.27
C LYS A 91 13.24 -8.40 -10.32
N LEU A 92 12.54 -7.34 -9.92
CA LEU A 92 11.65 -6.56 -10.75
C LEU A 92 12.28 -5.21 -11.18
N ASP A 93 13.59 -5.05 -10.96
CA ASP A 93 14.32 -3.84 -11.38
C ASP A 93 14.19 -3.62 -12.89
N GLY A 94 13.91 -2.38 -13.28
CA GLY A 94 13.63 -1.99 -14.67
C GLY A 94 12.27 -2.43 -15.21
N GLN A 95 11.38 -3.00 -14.37
CA GLN A 95 10.05 -3.46 -14.80
C GLN A 95 8.95 -2.52 -14.34
N LYS A 96 7.86 -2.49 -15.11
CA LYS A 96 6.62 -1.82 -14.69
C LYS A 96 5.90 -2.70 -13.68
N VAL A 97 5.65 -2.16 -12.49
CA VAL A 97 5.03 -2.89 -11.38
C VAL A 97 3.95 -2.04 -10.71
N THR A 98 3.04 -2.72 -10.01
CA THR A 98 2.02 -2.09 -9.17
C THR A 98 2.36 -2.35 -7.72
N LEU A 99 2.57 -1.27 -6.96
CA LEU A 99 2.88 -1.32 -5.53
C LEU A 99 1.72 -0.79 -4.73
N VAL A 100 1.46 -1.42 -3.59
CA VAL A 100 0.58 -0.87 -2.57
C VAL A 100 1.39 -0.54 -1.34
N GLY A 101 1.19 0.66 -0.81
CA GLY A 101 1.92 1.13 0.36
C GLY A 101 1.29 2.36 1.01
N VAL A 102 1.90 2.80 2.10
CA VAL A 102 1.42 3.94 2.89
C VAL A 102 2.29 5.15 2.59
N VAL A 103 1.68 6.30 2.30
CA VAL A 103 2.39 7.56 2.10
C VAL A 103 3.10 7.97 3.39
N THR A 104 4.40 8.20 3.33
CA THR A 104 5.21 8.64 4.48
C THR A 104 5.67 10.08 4.36
N ASP A 105 5.81 10.59 3.13
CA ASP A 105 6.07 12.00 2.85
C ASP A 105 5.36 12.40 1.55
N ALA A 106 4.71 13.57 1.60
CA ALA A 106 4.06 14.17 0.44
C ALA A 106 4.27 15.69 0.34
N SER A 107 5.35 16.21 0.95
CA SER A 107 5.70 17.64 0.96
C SER A 107 6.06 18.22 -0.43
N SER A 108 6.60 17.41 -1.35
CA SER A 108 7.00 17.84 -2.70
C SER A 108 6.05 17.34 -3.79
N THR A 109 5.63 18.19 -4.73
CA THR A 109 4.71 17.81 -5.83
C THR A 109 5.19 16.62 -6.65
N TRP A 110 6.50 16.53 -6.92
CA TRP A 110 7.07 15.55 -7.86
C TRP A 110 7.81 14.40 -7.18
N THR A 111 8.12 14.54 -5.89
CA THR A 111 8.85 13.53 -5.13
C THR A 111 8.08 13.23 -3.86
N LYS A 112 7.73 11.97 -3.68
CA LYS A 112 6.96 11.46 -2.55
C LYS A 112 7.73 10.32 -1.90
N GLU A 113 7.41 9.99 -0.67
CA GLU A 113 7.89 8.77 -0.04
C GLU A 113 6.73 7.87 0.34
N MET A 114 6.93 6.56 0.20
CA MET A 114 5.97 5.57 0.65
C MET A 114 6.64 4.35 1.28
N LYS A 115 5.97 3.80 2.28
CA LYS A 115 6.32 2.50 2.85
C LYS A 115 5.57 1.39 2.13
N VAL A 116 6.31 0.51 1.46
CA VAL A 116 5.73 -0.55 0.62
C VAL A 116 5.20 -1.69 1.50
N LEU A 117 3.95 -2.07 1.28
CA LEU A 117 3.28 -3.18 1.95
C LEU A 117 3.36 -4.46 1.10
N ARG A 118 3.08 -4.36 -0.20
CA ARG A 118 3.01 -5.50 -1.13
C ARG A 118 3.22 -5.06 -2.59
N VAL A 119 3.51 -6.06 -3.44
CA VAL A 119 3.56 -5.97 -4.91
C VAL A 119 2.37 -6.79 -5.42
N GLU A 120 1.53 -6.20 -6.27
CA GLU A 120 0.44 -6.89 -6.98
C GLU A 120 0.95 -7.62 -8.22
#